data_AF-A0A954GA12-F1
#
_entry.id   AF-A0A954GA12-F1
#
_cell.length_a   1.000
_cell.length_b   1.000
_cell.length_c   1.000
_cell.angle_alpha   90.00
_cell.angle_beta   90.00
_cell.angle_gamma   90.00
#
_symmetry.space_group_name_H-M   'P 1'
#
loop_
_entity.id
_entity.type
_entity.pdbx_description
1 polymer ?
#
loop_
_entity_poly.entity_id
_entity_poly.type
_entity_poly.pdbx_seq_one_letter_code
_entity_poly.pdbx_strand_id
1 'polypeptide(L)' 'MYDREKLIELFRERALKFGDFTLASGKKSTYYLDSKQVVLHSHGLRMVSAGLLELLGDTEFDAIGG' A
#
# COMPACT_ATOMS: atom_id res chain seq x y z
N MET A 1 -1.21 9.96 13.73
CA MET A 1 -1.56 10.85 12.61
C MET A 1 -1.03 10.20 11.36
N TYR A 2 -1.86 10.08 10.33
CA TYR A 2 -1.43 9.61 9.02
C TYR A 2 -0.45 10.62 8.43
N ASP A 3 0.61 10.10 7.81
CA ASP A 3 1.65 10.88 7.15
C ASP A 3 1.82 10.30 5.75
N ARG A 4 1.22 10.98 4.78
CA ARG A 4 1.12 10.51 3.40
C ARG A 4 2.49 10.47 2.74
N GLU A 5 3.31 11.49 2.96
CA GLU A 5 4.67 11.56 2.42
C GLU A 5 5.53 10.40 2.93
N LYS A 6 5.55 10.16 4.24
CA LYS A 6 6.31 9.03 4.81
C LYS A 6 5.85 7.67 4.31
N LEU A 7 4.54 7.49 4.12
CA LEU A 7 4.03 6.25 3.57
C LEU A 7 4.49 6.05 2.12
N ILE A 8 4.47 7.10 1.30
CA ILE A 8 4.96 7.05 -0.08
C ILE A 8 6.46 6.71 -0.11
N GLU A 9 7.27 7.33 0.76
CA GLU A 9 8.70 7.04 0.88
C GLU A 9 8.95 5.58 1.26
N LEU A 10 8.21 5.05 2.23
CA LEU A 10 8.34 3.65 2.65
C LEU A 10 8.01 2.67 1.52
N PHE A 11 6.97 2.95 0.72
CA PHE A 11 6.64 2.14 -0.45
C PHE A 11 7.71 2.22 -1.54
N ARG A 12 8.30 3.39 -1.76
CA ARG A 12 9.43 3.56 -2.71
C ARG A 12 10.66 2.77 -2.27
N GLU A 13 10.98 2.75 -0.98
CA GLU A 13 12.13 2.04 -0.43
C GLU A 13 11.95 0.51 -0.49
N ARG A 14 10.75 0.00 -0.18
CA ARG A 14 10.57 -1.44 0.12
C ARG A 14 9.74 -2.21 -0.89
N ALA A 15 8.77 -1.57 -1.55
CA ALA A 15 7.75 -2.25 -2.33
C ALA A 15 7.81 -1.97 -3.82
N LEU A 16 8.36 -0.82 -4.24
CA LEU A 16 8.41 -0.40 -5.64
C LEU A 16 9.68 -0.88 -6.33
N LYS A 17 9.52 -1.57 -7.46
CA LYS A 17 10.62 -2.00 -8.33
C LYS A 17 10.36 -1.53 -9.76
N PHE A 18 11.41 -1.06 -10.44
CA PHE A 18 11.37 -0.68 -11.86
C PHE A 18 12.05 -1.74 -12.72
N GLY A 19 11.53 -1.95 -13.93
CA GLY A 19 11.99 -2.98 -14.86
C GLY A 19 10.88 -3.47 -15.78
N ASP A 20 11.13 -4.52 -16.55
CA ASP A 20 10.15 -5.09 -17.47
C ASP A 20 9.35 -6.22 -16.82
N PHE A 21 8.11 -5.93 -16.45
CA PHE A 21 7.21 -6.90 -15.83
C PHE A 21 6.09 -7.30 -16.78
N THR A 22 5.69 -8.57 -16.73
CA THR A 22 4.47 -9.05 -17.39
C THR A 22 3.41 -9.29 -16.33
N LEU A 23 2.30 -8.57 -16.43
CA LEU A 23 1.18 -8.68 -15.48
C LEU A 23 0.38 -9.96 -15.72
N ALA A 24 -0.43 -10.36 -14.74
CA ALA A 24 -1.34 -11.51 -14.87
C ALA A 24 -2.32 -11.37 -16.06
N SER A 25 -2.60 -10.13 -16.48
CA SER A 25 -3.39 -9.84 -17.69
C SER A 25 -2.63 -10.01 -19.01
N GLY A 26 -1.34 -10.37 -18.97
CA GLY A 26 -0.45 -10.43 -20.14
C GLY A 26 0.15 -9.08 -20.58
N LYS A 27 -0.34 -7.96 -20.02
CA LYS A 27 0.18 -6.62 -20.33
C LYS A 27 1.58 -6.41 -19.77
N LYS A 28 2.36 -5.54 -20.42
CA LYS A 28 3.67 -5.08 -19.92
C LYS A 28 3.52 -3.90 -18.97
N SER A 29 4.36 -3.86 -17.95
CA SER A 29 4.49 -2.75 -17.00
C SER A 29 5.96 -2.43 -16.77
N THR A 30 6.29 -1.15 -16.64
CA THR A 30 7.64 -0.66 -16.33
C THR A 30 7.96 -0.68 -14.84
N TYR A 31 6.99 -1.08 -14.00
CA TYR A 31 7.15 -1.20 -12.57
C TYR A 31 6.30 -2.32 -11.98
N TYR A 32 6.70 -2.77 -10.81
CA TYR A 32 5.98 -3.72 -9.96
C TYR A 32 5.94 -3.19 -8.53
N LEU A 33 4.77 -3.33 -7.89
CA LEU A 33 4.54 -2.87 -6.52
C LEU A 33 4.15 -4.07 -5.65
N ASP A 34 5.04 -4.53 -4.79
CA ASP A 34 4.77 -5.60 -3.81
C ASP A 34 4.43 -5.01 -2.44
N SER A 35 3.15 -4.70 -2.23
CA SER A 35 2.68 -4.11 -0.98
C SER A 35 2.94 -4.98 0.26
N LYS A 36 3.11 -6.30 0.10
CA LYS A 36 3.43 -7.23 1.19
C LYS A 36 4.72 -6.85 1.92
N GLN A 37 5.69 -6.26 1.23
CA GLN A 37 6.95 -5.78 1.84
C GLN A 37 6.72 -4.65 2.85
N VAL A 38 5.59 -3.94 2.77
CA VAL A 38 5.21 -2.87 3.69
C VAL A 38 4.17 -3.36 4.70
N VAL A 39 3.08 -4.00 4.23
CA VAL A 39 1.94 -4.35 5.11
C VAL A 39 2.22 -5.51 6.06
N LEU A 40 3.22 -6.36 5.77
CA LEU A 40 3.66 -7.42 6.69
C LEU A 40 4.78 -6.95 7.65
N HIS A 41 5.16 -5.67 7.60
CA HIS A 41 6.09 -5.06 8.53
C HIS A 41 5.33 -4.19 9.54
N SER A 42 5.60 -4.35 10.84
CA SER A 42 4.84 -3.69 11.92
C SER A 42 4.69 -2.17 11.74
N HIS A 43 5.79 -1.49 11.40
CA HIS A 43 5.79 -0.05 11.15
C HIS A 43 4.99 0.34 9.90
N GLY A 44 5.10 -0.46 8.82
CA GLY A 44 4.40 -0.19 7.57
C GLY A 44 2.90 -0.42 7.70
N LEU A 45 2.50 -1.51 8.36
CA LEU A 45 1.11 -1.80 8.68
C LEU A 45 0.47 -0.66 9.48
N ARG A 46 1.13 -0.16 10.53
CA ARG A 46 0.63 0.97 11.33
C ARG A 46 0.33 2.21 10.47
N MET A 47 1.24 2.55 9.55
CA MET A 47 1.07 3.72 8.67
C MET A 47 -0.07 3.52 7.66
N VAL A 48 -0.15 2.34 7.05
CA VAL A 48 -1.23 1.97 6.12
C VAL A 48 -2.58 2.01 6.83
N SER A 49 -2.70 1.40 8.02
CA SER A 49 -3.93 1.41 8.81
C SER A 49 -4.36 2.82 9.21
N ALA A 50 -3.42 3.70 9.56
CA ALA A 50 -3.74 5.09 9.88
C ALA A 50 -4.33 5.83 8.67
N GLY A 51 -3.75 5.64 7.47
CA GLY A 51 -4.29 6.22 6.24
C GLY A 51 -5.65 5.63 5.86
N LEU A 52 -5.83 4.31 6.03
CA LEU A 52 -7.12 3.66 5.79
C LEU A 52 -8.22 4.21 6.71
N LEU A 53 -7.93 4.41 8.00
CA LEU A 53 -8.89 5.00 8.94
C LEU A 53 -9.26 6.43 8.57
N GLU A 54 -8.30 7.24 8.09
CA GLU A 54 -8.60 8.60 7.61
C GLU A 54 -9.51 8.58 6.38
N LEU A 55 -9.26 7.68 5.43
CA LEU A 55 -10.11 7.51 4.25
C LEU A 55 -11.53 7.04 4.58
N LEU A 56 -11.70 6.31 5.68
CA LEU A 56 -12.98 5.82 6.16
C LEU A 56 -13.69 6.79 7.10
N GLY A 57 -13.13 7.98 7.38
CA GLY A 57 -13.61 8.88 8.44
C GLY A 57 -15.09 9.24 8.37
N ASP A 58 -15.66 9.32 7.16
CA ASP A 58 -17.07 9.64 6.92
C ASP A 58 -17.89 8.42 6.43
N THR A 59 -17.33 7.22 6.52
CA THR A 59 -17.96 5.98 6.03
C THR A 59 -18.57 5.20 7.18
N GLU A 60 -19.89 5.02 7.15
CA GLU A 60 -20.60 4.10 8.04
C GLU A 60 -20.43 2.66 7.53
N PHE A 61 -20.17 1.71 8.43
CA PHE A 61 -20.05 0.29 8.11
C PHE A 61 -20.50 -0.60 9.26
N ASP A 62 -21.22 -1.69 8.94
CA ASP A 62 -21.68 -2.68 9.94
C ASP A 62 -20.63 -3.76 10.22
N ALA A 63 -19.69 -3.99 9.29
CA ALA A 63 -18.67 -5.02 9.38
C ALA A 63 -17.45 -4.71 8.51
N ILE A 64 -16.31 -5.35 8.84
CA ILE A 64 -15.07 -5.32 8.06
C ILE A 64 -14.68 -6.76 7.71
N GLY A 65 -14.40 -7.02 6.43
CA GLY A 65 -13.89 -8.32 5.93
C GLY A 65 -12.44 -8.21 5.46
N GLY A 66 -11.66 -9.27 5.68
CA GLY A 66 -10.25 -9.37 5.32
C GLY A 66 -9.89 -10.71 4.68
#